data_AF-A0A957Q684-F1
#
_entry.id   AF-A0A957Q684-F1
#
_cell.length_a   1.000
_cell.length_b   1.000
_cell.length_c   1.000
_cell.angle_alpha   90.00
_cell.angle_beta   90.00
_cell.angle_gamma   90.00
#
_symmetry.space_group_name_H-M   'P 1'
#
loop_
_entity.id
_entity.type
_entity.pdbx_description
1 polymer ?
#
loop_
_entity_poly.entity_id
_entity_poly.type
_entity_poly.pdbx_seq_one_letter_code
_entity_poly.pdbx_strand_id
1 'polypeptide(L)'
;MSQPALLIHNANIYTANPAQPRAQAVVIHGHRIVFVGSDAEAIAWRTPQTETINGNGCALLPGLIDSHFHLLWGSLKLESLQLDGATDMAHLGELIQTYAAAHPHK
;
A
#
# COMPACT_ATOMS: atom_id res chain seq x y z
N MET A 1 1.49 -26.83 -8.31
CA MET A 1 2.50 -26.69 -7.23
C MET A 1 1.91 -25.75 -6.20
N SER A 2 1.77 -26.16 -4.93
CA SER A 2 1.26 -25.28 -3.87
C SER A 2 2.25 -24.14 -3.63
N GLN A 3 1.77 -22.90 -3.60
CA GLN A 3 2.62 -21.76 -3.28
C GLN A 3 3.18 -21.89 -1.86
N PRO A 4 4.47 -21.57 -1.65
CA PRO A 4 5.02 -21.51 -0.30
C PRO A 4 4.26 -20.47 0.55
N ALA A 5 4.22 -20.69 1.87
CA ALA A 5 3.64 -19.71 2.79
C ALA A 5 4.59 -18.50 2.93
N LEU A 6 4.02 -17.33 3.21
CA LEU A 6 4.73 -16.12 3.59
C LEU A 6 4.48 -15.85 5.08
N LEU A 7 5.55 -15.69 5.85
CA LEU A 7 5.53 -15.25 7.24
C LEU A 7 6.07 -13.82 7.33
N ILE A 8 5.25 -12.89 7.81
CA ILE A 8 5.71 -11.55 8.23
C ILE A 8 5.72 -11.56 9.76
N HIS A 9 6.86 -11.24 10.38
CA HIS A 9 7.04 -11.32 11.84
C HIS A 9 7.83 -10.11 12.37
N ASN A 10 7.92 -9.95 13.69
CA ASN A 10 8.55 -8.79 14.33
C ASN A 10 7.97 -7.48 13.77
N ALA A 11 6.64 -7.40 13.69
CA ALA A 11 5.91 -6.22 13.21
C ALA A 11 4.94 -5.69 14.29
N ASN A 12 4.55 -4.43 14.19
CA ASN A 12 3.46 -3.86 14.99
C ASN A 12 2.16 -3.95 14.19
N ILE A 13 1.46 -5.08 14.30
CA ILE A 13 0.31 -5.38 13.44
C ILE A 13 -0.97 -4.82 14.06
N TYR A 14 -1.73 -4.04 13.30
CA TYR A 14 -3.13 -3.72 13.61
C TYR A 14 -4.03 -4.68 12.84
N THR A 15 -4.93 -5.38 13.54
CA THR A 15 -5.72 -6.46 12.93
C THR A 15 -7.12 -6.03 12.48
N ALA A 16 -7.58 -4.85 12.91
CA ALA A 16 -8.98 -4.42 12.85
C ALA A 16 -9.99 -5.40 13.52
N ASN A 17 -9.51 -6.34 14.33
CA ASN A 17 -10.34 -7.25 15.13
C ASN A 17 -10.42 -6.76 16.58
N PRO A 18 -11.59 -6.35 17.09
CA PRO A 18 -11.73 -5.87 18.47
C PRO A 18 -11.30 -6.89 19.54
N ALA A 19 -11.43 -8.19 19.28
CA ALA A 19 -11.02 -9.25 20.21
C ALA A 19 -9.50 -9.48 20.23
N GLN A 20 -8.78 -9.05 19.20
CA GLN A 20 -7.34 -9.21 19.06
C GLN A 20 -6.75 -8.02 18.30
N PRO A 21 -6.77 -6.80 18.86
CA PRO A 21 -6.51 -5.56 18.09
C PRO A 21 -5.06 -5.41 17.62
N ARG A 22 -4.13 -6.17 18.24
CA ARG A 22 -2.70 -6.16 17.94
C ARG A 22 -2.15 -7.57 17.76
N ALA A 23 -1.13 -7.70 16.93
CA ALA A 23 -0.35 -8.92 16.74
C ALA A 23 1.11 -8.59 16.37
N GLN A 24 1.96 -9.61 16.32
CA GLN A 24 3.38 -9.49 15.98
C GLN A 24 3.74 -10.18 14.66
N ALA A 25 2.96 -11.22 14.30
CA ALA A 25 3.16 -11.97 13.08
C ALA A 25 1.84 -12.31 12.35
N VAL A 26 1.94 -12.41 11.02
CA VAL A 26 0.91 -13.01 10.16
C VAL A 26 1.52 -14.07 9.25
N VAL A 27 0.75 -15.13 8.98
CA VAL A 27 1.10 -16.15 7.98
C VAL A 27 0.08 -16.13 6.88
N ILE A 28 0.56 -16.09 5.65
CA ILE A 28 -0.24 -16.06 4.43
C ILE A 28 0.06 -17.33 3.65
N HIS A 29 -0.98 -18.01 3.19
CA HIS A 29 -0.87 -19.13 2.27
C HIS A 29 -1.71 -18.85 1.03
N GLY A 30 -1.05 -18.67 -0.12
CA GLY A 30 -1.69 -18.16 -1.33
C GLY A 30 -2.36 -16.80 -1.09
N HIS A 31 -3.69 -16.74 -1.19
CA HIS A 31 -4.48 -15.51 -1.08
C HIS A 31 -5.17 -15.34 0.28
N ARG A 32 -4.79 -16.12 1.30
CA ARG A 32 -5.46 -16.11 2.61
C ARG A 32 -4.47 -15.96 3.75
N ILE A 33 -4.84 -15.14 4.72
CA ILE A 33 -4.19 -15.13 6.03
C ILE A 33 -4.68 -16.37 6.78
N VAL A 34 -3.75 -17.24 7.18
CA VAL A 34 -4.03 -18.49 7.90
C VAL A 34 -3.68 -18.41 9.39
N PHE A 35 -2.92 -17.39 9.78
CA PHE A 35 -2.55 -17.13 11.18
C PHE A 35 -2.30 -15.65 11.43
N VAL A 36 -2.70 -15.17 12.62
CA VAL A 36 -2.41 -13.84 13.16
C VAL A 36 -2.16 -14.00 14.67
N GLY A 37 -0.99 -13.62 15.15
CA GLY A 37 -0.65 -13.83 16.56
C GLY A 37 0.74 -13.34 16.96
N SER A 38 1.32 -13.98 17.98
CA SER A 38 2.66 -13.64 18.45
C SER A 38 3.77 -14.18 17.54
N ASP A 39 4.96 -13.61 17.65
CA ASP A 39 6.14 -14.13 16.94
C ASP A 39 6.49 -15.56 17.36
N ALA A 40 6.28 -15.89 18.64
CA ALA A 40 6.57 -17.20 19.20
C ALA A 40 5.67 -18.30 18.59
N GLU A 41 4.36 -18.02 18.48
CA GLU A 41 3.39 -18.95 17.89
C GLU A 41 3.60 -19.11 16.37
N ALA A 42 4.05 -18.05 15.70
CA ALA A 42 4.27 -18.06 14.26
C ALA A 42 5.39 -19.01 13.80
N ILE A 43 6.33 -19.35 14.69
CA ILE A 43 7.42 -20.30 14.39
C ILE A 43 6.88 -21.66 13.94
N ALA A 44 5.74 -22.10 14.48
CA ALA A 44 5.11 -23.38 14.15
C ALA A 44 4.68 -23.48 12.67
N TRP A 45 4.56 -22.35 11.98
CA TRP A 45 4.18 -22.29 10.56
C TRP A 45 5.37 -22.30 9.61
N ARG A 46 6.60 -22.21 10.11
CA ARG A 46 7.80 -22.20 9.27
C ARG A 46 8.09 -23.59 8.72
N THR A 47 8.26 -23.64 7.41
CA THR A 47 8.86 -24.77 6.67
C THR A 47 10.11 -24.28 5.92
N PRO A 48 10.97 -25.18 5.42
CA PRO A 48 12.14 -24.77 4.62
C PRO A 48 11.80 -23.96 3.37
N GLN A 49 10.55 -24.01 2.90
CA GLN A 49 10.07 -23.26 1.73
C GLN A 49 9.36 -21.96 2.12
N THR A 50 9.13 -21.71 3.42
CA THR A 50 8.41 -20.50 3.87
C THR A 50 9.24 -19.26 3.61
N GLU A 51 8.69 -18.33 2.83
CA GLU A 51 9.27 -16.99 2.68
C GLU A 51 9.06 -16.21 3.98
N THR A 52 10.09 -15.51 4.44
CA THR A 52 10.05 -14.79 5.72
C THR A 52 10.43 -13.33 5.52
N ILE A 53 9.59 -12.43 6.01
CA ILE A 53 9.83 -10.99 6.06
C ILE A 53 9.93 -10.56 7.53
N ASN A 54 11.04 -9.94 7.89
CA ASN A 54 11.20 -9.29 9.18
C ASN A 54 10.66 -7.86 9.09
N GLY A 55 9.61 -7.56 9.84
CA GLY A 55 8.95 -6.25 9.88
C GLY A 55 9.75 -5.18 10.62
N ASN A 56 10.82 -5.52 11.33
CA ASN A 56 11.69 -4.59 12.07
C ASN A 56 10.94 -3.62 13.01
N GLY A 57 9.83 -4.07 13.60
CA GLY A 57 8.95 -3.29 14.46
C GLY A 57 8.05 -2.30 13.72
N CYS A 58 8.10 -2.23 12.38
CA CYS A 58 7.26 -1.36 11.58
C CYS A 58 5.78 -1.75 11.67
N ALA A 59 4.90 -0.79 11.38
CA ALA A 59 3.47 -1.03 11.35
C ALA A 59 3.07 -1.91 10.16
N LEU A 60 2.22 -2.90 10.42
CA LEU A 60 1.52 -3.66 9.39
C LEU A 60 0.02 -3.44 9.57
N LEU A 61 -0.66 -3.00 8.50
CA LEU A 61 -2.07 -2.64 8.51
C LEU A 61 -2.82 -3.50 7.49
N PRO A 62 -4.15 -3.68 7.63
CA PRO A 62 -4.96 -4.15 6.53
C PRO A 62 -4.78 -3.22 5.32
N GLY A 63 -4.79 -3.80 4.12
CA GLY A 63 -4.79 -3.00 2.90
C GLY A 63 -5.97 -2.03 2.90
N LEU A 64 -5.74 -0.82 2.40
CA LEU A 64 -6.81 0.17 2.29
C LEU A 64 -7.83 -0.31 1.25
N ILE A 65 -9.11 -0.16 1.59
CA ILE A 65 -10.23 -0.45 0.69
C ILE A 65 -10.91 0.87 0.37
N ASP A 66 -10.77 1.31 -0.88
CA ASP A 66 -11.51 2.45 -1.40
C ASP A 66 -12.88 1.97 -1.90
N SER A 67 -13.95 2.39 -1.21
CA SER A 67 -15.31 2.02 -1.54
C SER A 67 -15.87 2.77 -2.75
N HIS A 68 -15.27 3.90 -3.12
CA HIS A 68 -15.77 4.74 -4.20
C HIS A 68 -14.65 5.63 -4.76
N PHE A 69 -14.19 5.29 -5.95
CA PHE A 69 -13.21 6.10 -6.66
C PHE A 69 -13.54 6.19 -8.15
N HIS A 70 -13.16 7.32 -8.76
CA HIS A 70 -13.33 7.55 -10.18
C HIS A 70 -12.00 7.32 -10.91
N LEU A 71 -11.68 6.06 -11.23
CA LEU A 71 -10.38 5.69 -11.82
C LEU A 71 -10.01 6.51 -13.05
N LEU A 72 -10.93 6.60 -14.02
CA LEU A 72 -10.67 7.29 -15.29
C LEU A 72 -10.40 8.78 -15.08
N TRP A 73 -11.25 9.45 -14.29
CA TRP A 73 -11.08 10.87 -13.98
C TRP A 73 -9.81 11.14 -13.18
N GLY A 74 -9.46 10.25 -12.23
CA GLY A 74 -8.20 10.33 -11.50
C GLY A 74 -6.99 10.24 -12.42
N SER A 75 -7.01 9.28 -13.35
CA SER A 75 -5.93 9.11 -14.34
C SER A 75 -5.79 10.33 -15.25
N LEU A 76 -6.90 10.85 -15.80
CA LEU A 76 -6.88 12.05 -16.64
C LEU A 76 -6.37 13.26 -15.86
N LYS A 77 -6.74 13.39 -14.59
CA LYS A 77 -6.24 14.47 -13.73
C LYS A 77 -4.71 14.41 -13.55
N LEU A 78 -4.11 13.23 -13.39
CA LEU A 78 -2.65 13.08 -13.26
C LEU A 78 -1.90 13.55 -14.51
N GLU A 79 -2.52 13.46 -15.68
CA GLU A 79 -1.96 13.96 -16.92
C GLU A 79 -2.32 15.42 -17.23
N SER A 80 -3.22 16.02 -16.46
CA SER A 80 -3.69 17.39 -16.67
C SER A 80 -2.68 18.40 -16.12
N LEU A 81 -2.67 19.62 -16.67
CA LEU A 81 -1.99 20.75 -16.05
C LEU A 81 -2.53 20.98 -14.63
N GLN A 82 -1.65 20.88 -13.62
CA GLN A 82 -2.00 21.21 -12.24
C GLN A 82 -1.79 22.71 -12.00
N LEU A 83 -2.83 23.37 -11.49
CA LEU A 83 -2.83 24.81 -11.24
C LEU A 83 -2.80 25.16 -9.75
N ASP A 84 -2.74 24.16 -8.85
CA ASP A 84 -2.83 24.34 -7.40
C ASP A 84 -1.70 25.23 -6.82
N GLY A 85 -0.58 25.34 -7.54
CA GLY A 85 0.57 26.18 -7.17
C GLY A 85 0.57 27.59 -7.76
N ALA A 86 -0.41 27.98 -8.58
CA ALA A 86 -0.45 29.31 -9.18
C ALA A 86 -0.65 30.39 -8.12
N THR A 87 0.27 31.36 -8.07
CA THR A 87 0.31 32.42 -7.04
C THR A 87 -0.29 33.74 -7.51
N ASP A 88 -0.31 33.95 -8.83
CA ASP A 88 -0.86 35.12 -9.51
C ASP A 88 -1.10 34.78 -11.00
N MET A 89 -1.60 35.77 -11.76
CA MET A 89 -1.90 35.60 -13.18
C MET A 89 -0.67 35.42 -14.07
N ALA A 90 0.47 36.00 -13.69
CA ALA A 90 1.70 35.87 -14.46
C ALA A 90 2.24 34.44 -14.34
N HIS A 91 2.31 33.93 -13.10
CA HIS A 91 2.71 32.56 -12.82
C HIS A 91 1.74 31.54 -13.44
N LEU A 92 0.43 31.79 -13.43
CA LEU A 92 -0.54 30.97 -14.16
C LEU A 92 -0.21 30.89 -15.66
N GLY A 93 0.12 32.03 -16.28
CA GLY A 93 0.53 32.09 -17.68
C GLY A 93 1.79 31.26 -17.97
N GLU A 94 2.79 31.34 -17.09
CA GLU A 94 4.03 30.56 -17.18
C GLU A 94 3.77 29.05 -17.09
N LEU A 95 2.91 28.62 -16.16
CA LEU A 95 2.53 27.20 -16.01
C LEU A 95 1.84 26.66 -17.27
N ILE A 96 0.91 27.43 -17.85
CA ILE A 96 0.21 27.06 -19.09
C ILE A 96 1.21 26.95 -20.25
N GLN A 97 2.07 27.94 -20.43
CA GLN A 97 3.04 27.95 -21.53
C GLN A 97 4.04 26.79 -21.42
N THR A 98 4.54 26.53 -20.21
CA THR A 98 5.46 25.42 -19.93
C THR A 98 4.81 24.09 -20.25
N TYR A 99 3.56 23.90 -19.81
CA TYR A 99 2.83 22.66 -20.07
C TYR A 99 2.54 22.46 -21.57
N ALA A 100 2.11 23.52 -22.27
CA ALA A 100 1.83 23.47 -23.70
C ALA A 100 3.09 23.15 -24.53
N ALA A 101 4.24 23.74 -24.18
CA ALA A 101 5.51 23.45 -24.85
C ALA A 101 5.95 21.99 -24.66
N ALA A 102 5.68 21.40 -23.49
CA ALA A 102 6.01 20.01 -23.18
C ALA A 102 5.01 19.00 -23.80
N HIS A 103 3.80 19.43 -24.18
CA HIS A 103 2.74 18.57 -24.70
C HIS A 103 2.12 19.13 -26.00
N PRO A 104 2.87 19.21 -27.11
CA PRO A 104 2.45 19.91 -28.33
C PRO A 104 1.26 19.28 -29.09
N HIS A 105 0.74 18.14 -28.60
CA HIS A 105 -0.36 17.39 -29.21
C HIS A 105 -1.57 17.22 -28.27
N LYS A 106 -1.54 17.89 -27.11
CA LYS A 106 -2.69 18.06 -26.23
C LYS A 106 -3.18 19.50 -26.32
#